data_AF-A0A8X6UT24-F1
#
_entry.id   AF-A0A8X6UT24-F1
#
_cell.length_a   1.000
_cell.length_b   1.000
_cell.length_c   1.000
_cell.angle_alpha   90.00
_cell.angle_beta   90.00
_cell.angle_gamma   90.00
#
_symmetry.space_group_name_H-M   'P 1'
#
loop_
_entity.id
_entity.type
_entity.pdbx_description
1 polymer ?
#
loop_
_entity_poly.entity_id
_entity_poly.type
_entity_poly.pdbx_seq_one_letter_code
_entity_poly.pdbx_strand_id
1 'polypeptide(L)'
;MYQVFKDKRLIFQETTLTMSLADGQQTTGEVFTTQVMIEIEGRSVLTRFIILPKARGNRTLLGNVYLSFAGLILNVKNSCWYFWDNPTHKYPFGEELDTPSIAEKMYSNTCQLREGEGESLTLFQKEKLNLLLESFQ
;
A
#
# COMPACT_ATOMS: atom_id res chain seq x y z
N MET A 1 9.97 -8.89 3.67
CA MET A 1 9.48 -10.12 3.01
C MET A 1 10.44 -10.72 1.99
N TYR A 2 11.03 -9.93 1.07
CA TYR A 2 11.92 -10.48 0.02
C TYR A 2 13.09 -11.33 0.56
N GLN A 3 13.74 -10.90 1.64
CA GLN A 3 14.82 -11.69 2.24
C GLN A 3 14.33 -13.06 2.74
N VAL A 4 13.15 -13.12 3.39
CA VAL A 4 12.52 -14.37 3.82
C VAL A 4 12.27 -15.31 2.62
N PHE A 5 11.87 -14.78 1.47
CA PHE A 5 11.69 -15.58 0.26
C PHE A 5 13.01 -16.15 -0.27
N LYS A 6 14.11 -15.37 -0.20
CA LYS A 6 15.45 -15.88 -0.55
C LYS A 6 15.92 -16.96 0.41
N ASP A 7 15.73 -16.76 1.71
CA ASP A 7 16.15 -17.73 2.74
C ASP A 7 15.39 -19.06 2.58
N LYS A 8 14.12 -18.99 2.17
CA LYS A 8 13.29 -20.16 1.79
C LYS A 8 13.61 -20.71 0.39
N ARG A 9 14.58 -20.16 -0.33
CA ARG A 9 15.03 -20.57 -1.67
C ARG A 9 13.88 -20.65 -2.68
N LEU A 10 12.94 -19.69 -2.61
CA LEU A 10 11.88 -19.60 -3.61
C LEU A 10 12.45 -19.26 -4.99
N ILE A 11 11.81 -19.79 -6.03
CA ILE A 11 12.15 -19.47 -7.42
C ILE A 11 11.45 -18.16 -7.79
N PHE A 12 12.20 -17.28 -8.45
CA PHE A 12 11.73 -16.00 -8.93
C PHE A 12 11.73 -15.98 -10.46
N GLN A 13 10.68 -15.41 -11.04
CA GLN A 13 10.60 -15.11 -12.46
C GLN A 13 10.92 -13.62 -12.65
N GLU A 14 11.90 -13.32 -13.49
CA GLU A 14 12.21 -11.95 -13.88
C GLU A 14 11.25 -11.49 -14.97
N THR A 15 10.71 -10.27 -14.82
CA THR A 15 9.81 -9.65 -15.79
C THR A 15 9.93 -8.14 -15.71
N THR A 16 9.49 -7.47 -16.77
CA THR A 16 9.32 -6.01 -16.76
C THR A 16 7.86 -5.68 -16.45
N LEU A 17 7.62 -4.70 -15.58
CA LEU A 17 6.27 -4.27 -15.22
C LEU A 17 6.20 -2.73 -15.20
N THR A 18 5.13 -2.19 -15.78
CA THR A 18 4.81 -0.76 -15.70
C THR A 18 3.82 -0.54 -14.56
N MET A 19 4.21 0.28 -13.59
CA MET A 19 3.46 0.56 -12.37
C MET A 19 3.10 2.03 -12.32
N SER A 20 1.83 2.33 -12.04
CA SER A 20 1.39 3.66 -11.63
C SER A 20 1.52 3.77 -10.11
N LEU A 21 2.33 4.72 -9.65
CA LEU A 21 2.51 5.00 -8.23
C LEU A 21 1.46 6.01 -7.74
N ALA A 22 1.36 6.15 -6.42
CA ALA A 22 0.38 7.03 -5.78
C ALA A 22 0.64 8.53 -6.04
N ASP A 23 1.84 8.88 -6.50
CA ASP A 23 2.21 10.23 -6.96
C ASP A 23 1.79 10.51 -8.42
N GLY A 24 1.08 9.58 -9.06
CA GLY A 24 0.64 9.68 -10.44
C GLY A 24 1.73 9.37 -11.47
N GLN A 25 2.97 9.12 -11.04
CA GLN A 25 4.04 8.74 -11.95
C GLN A 25 3.88 7.29 -12.41
N GLN A 26 4.13 7.06 -13.70
CA GLN A 26 4.31 5.72 -14.22
C GLN A 26 5.80 5.39 -14.28
N THR A 27 6.16 4.27 -13.66
CA THR A 27 7.52 3.75 -13.68
C THR A 27 7.51 2.38 -14.32
N THR A 28 8.41 2.15 -15.26
CA THR A 28 8.66 0.81 -15.81
C THR A 28 9.96 0.30 -15.24
N GLY A 29 9.94 -0.91 -14.69
CA GLY A 29 11.11 -1.49 -14.05
C GLY A 29 11.14 -3.00 -14.17
N GLU A 30 12.36 -3.53 -14.06
CA GLU A 30 12.61 -4.95 -13.86
C GLU A 30 12.17 -5.32 -12.44
N VAL A 31 11.32 -6.34 -12.36
CA VAL A 31 10.77 -6.86 -11.12
C VAL A 31 10.92 -8.36 -11.09
N PHE A 32 10.94 -8.93 -9.88
CA PHE A 32 10.79 -10.36 -9.71
C PHE A 32 9.35 -10.69 -9.34
N THR A 33 8.86 -11.83 -9.82
CA THR A 33 7.58 -12.38 -9.40
C THR A 33 7.76 -13.79 -8.87
N THR A 34 6.94 -14.14 -7.88
CA THR A 34 6.88 -15.50 -7.33
C THR A 34 5.48 -15.75 -6.78
N GLN A 35 5.08 -17.00 -6.66
CA GLN A 35 3.81 -17.39 -6.06
C GLN A 35 4.07 -18.06 -4.72
N VAL A 36 3.33 -17.62 -3.70
CA VAL A 36 3.48 -18.10 -2.32
C VAL A 36 2.10 -18.38 -1.76
N MET A 37 1.93 -19.53 -1.13
CA MET A 37 0.77 -19.80 -0.28
C MET A 37 0.88 -18.96 0.98
N ILE A 38 -0.03 -18.02 1.17
CA ILE A 38 -0.15 -17.23 2.41
C ILE A 38 -1.21 -17.88 3.27
N GLU A 39 -0.86 -18.15 4.52
CA GLU A 39 -1.80 -18.60 5.53
C GLU A 39 -2.23 -17.42 6.42
N ILE A 40 -3.53 -17.22 6.56
CA ILE A 40 -4.12 -16.23 7.47
C ILE A 40 -5.32 -16.87 8.18
N GLU A 41 -5.22 -17.00 9.51
CA GLU A 41 -6.31 -17.49 10.37
C GLU A 41 -6.99 -18.77 9.83
N GLY A 42 -6.18 -19.75 9.41
CA GLY A 42 -6.65 -21.03 8.89
C GLY A 42 -7.03 -21.05 7.40
N ARG A 43 -6.91 -19.93 6.68
CA ARG A 43 -7.10 -19.87 5.22
C ARG A 43 -5.79 -19.80 4.48
N SER A 44 -5.67 -20.58 3.41
CA SER A 44 -4.48 -20.60 2.55
C SER A 44 -4.82 -20.02 1.18
N VAL A 45 -4.12 -18.97 0.77
CA VAL A 45 -4.37 -18.28 -0.51
C VAL A 45 -3.08 -18.21 -1.32
N LEU A 46 -3.10 -18.79 -2.53
CA LEU A 46 -1.98 -18.68 -3.46
C LEU A 46 -1.89 -17.25 -3.98
N THR A 47 -0.80 -16.58 -3.64
CA THR A 47 -0.63 -15.15 -3.91
C THR A 47 0.60 -14.91 -4.75
N ARG A 48 0.42 -14.18 -5.86
CA ARG A 48 1.54 -13.69 -6.66
C ARG A 48 2.11 -12.43 -6.03
N PHE A 49 3.38 -12.48 -5.65
CA PHE A 49 4.15 -11.34 -5.20
C PHE A 49 4.87 -10.67 -6.36
N ILE A 50 4.94 -9.34 -6.29
CA ILE A 50 5.84 -8.51 -7.10
C ILE A 50 6.91 -7.99 -6.15
N ILE A 51 8.16 -8.25 -6.47
CA ILE A 51 9.31 -7.78 -5.71
C ILE A 51 10.00 -6.71 -6.55
N LEU A 52 10.17 -5.54 -5.94
CA LEU A 52 10.91 -4.42 -6.50
C LEU A 52 12.35 -4.47 -5.95
N PRO A 53 13.32 -5.09 -6.66
CA PRO A 53 14.65 -5.32 -6.10
C PRO A 53 15.43 -4.02 -5.85
N LYS A 54 15.07 -2.94 -6.55
CA LYS A 54 15.70 -1.62 -6.44
C LYS A 54 15.05 -0.73 -5.36
N ALA A 55 13.90 -1.13 -4.80
CA ALA A 55 13.22 -0.39 -3.75
C ALA A 55 13.96 -0.51 -2.40
N ARG A 56 13.99 0.57 -1.63
CA ARG A 56 14.61 0.64 -0.30
C ARG A 56 13.59 1.11 0.73
N GLY A 57 13.61 0.54 1.94
CA GLY A 57 12.71 0.94 3.03
C GLY A 57 11.25 0.52 2.87
N ASN A 58 10.85 -0.10 1.76
CA ASN A 58 9.45 -0.39 1.49
C ASN A 58 8.93 -1.55 2.34
N ARG A 59 7.83 -1.30 3.08
CA ARG A 59 7.01 -2.36 3.68
C ARG A 59 6.33 -3.17 2.59
N THR A 60 6.06 -4.45 2.86
CA THR A 60 5.32 -5.31 1.93
C THR A 60 3.85 -4.93 1.96
N LEU A 61 3.27 -4.70 0.78
CA LEU A 61 1.88 -4.28 0.64
C LEU A 61 1.02 -5.45 0.17
N LEU A 62 -0.18 -5.56 0.75
CA LEU A 62 -1.22 -6.46 0.28
C LEU A 62 -2.25 -5.64 -0.47
N GLY A 63 -2.35 -5.88 -1.78
CA GLY A 63 -3.29 -5.18 -2.65
C GLY A 63 -4.72 -5.70 -2.51
N ASN A 64 -5.65 -4.97 -3.10
CA ASN A 64 -7.07 -5.35 -3.15
C ASN A 64 -7.31 -6.76 -3.70
N VAL A 65 -6.52 -7.19 -4.69
CA VAL A 65 -6.61 -8.53 -5.30
C VAL A 65 -6.44 -9.62 -4.23
N TYR A 66 -5.46 -9.46 -3.35
CA TYR A 66 -5.27 -10.40 -2.24
C TYR A 66 -6.44 -10.35 -1.26
N LEU A 67 -6.85 -9.15 -0.84
CA LEU A 67 -7.96 -8.97 0.10
C LEU A 67 -9.24 -9.63 -0.43
N SER A 68 -9.56 -9.45 -1.71
CA SER A 68 -10.72 -10.07 -2.36
C SER A 68 -10.60 -11.59 -2.41
N PHE A 69 -9.47 -12.15 -2.82
CA PHE A 69 -9.30 -13.62 -2.89
C PHE A 69 -9.31 -14.29 -1.52
N ALA A 70 -8.72 -13.64 -0.51
CA ALA A 70 -8.76 -14.12 0.87
C ALA A 70 -10.13 -13.92 1.53
N GLY A 71 -11.02 -13.15 0.89
CA GLY A 71 -12.33 -12.86 1.43
C GLY A 71 -12.30 -11.93 2.64
N LEU A 72 -11.31 -11.05 2.69
CA LEU A 72 -11.07 -10.12 3.80
C LEU A 72 -11.89 -8.84 3.63
N ILE A 73 -12.60 -8.46 4.67
CA ILE A 73 -13.29 -7.18 4.79
C ILE A 73 -12.59 -6.34 5.85
N LEU A 74 -12.17 -5.14 5.46
CA LEU A 74 -11.57 -4.16 6.37
C LEU A 74 -12.67 -3.25 6.93
N ASN A 75 -12.80 -3.20 8.25
CA ASN A 75 -13.66 -2.27 8.97
C ASN A 75 -12.79 -1.22 9.66
N VAL A 76 -12.43 -0.19 8.89
CA VAL A 76 -11.56 0.90 9.34
C VAL A 76 -12.17 1.64 10.53
N LYS A 77 -13.48 1.88 10.53
CA LYS A 77 -14.18 2.59 11.61
C LYS A 77 -13.97 1.92 12.97
N ASN A 78 -13.99 0.59 12.99
CA ASN A 78 -13.88 -0.20 14.22
C ASN A 78 -12.48 -0.81 14.39
N SER A 79 -11.48 -0.38 13.61
CA SER A 79 -10.10 -0.88 13.65
C SER A 79 -10.00 -2.42 13.66
N CYS A 80 -10.81 -3.08 12.84
CA CYS A 80 -10.81 -4.54 12.75
C CYS A 80 -11.02 -5.03 11.32
N TRP A 81 -10.74 -6.31 11.11
CA TRP A 81 -11.06 -7.03 9.88
C TRP A 81 -11.77 -8.34 10.18
N TYR A 82 -12.43 -8.90 9.19
CA TYR A 82 -13.12 -10.18 9.29
C TYR A 82 -13.22 -10.85 7.92
N PHE A 83 -13.57 -12.12 7.90
CA PHE A 83 -13.87 -12.83 6.66
C PHE A 83 -15.33 -12.58 6.25
N TRP A 84 -15.58 -12.36 4.95
CA TRP A 84 -16.91 -12.05 4.43
C TRP A 84 -17.99 -13.10 4.80
N ASP A 85 -17.59 -14.37 4.87
CA ASP A 85 -18.43 -15.53 5.21
C ASP A 85 -18.48 -15.82 6.72
N ASN A 86 -17.74 -15.06 7.53
CA ASN A 86 -17.82 -15.12 8.99
C ASN A 86 -17.70 -13.70 9.62
N PRO A 87 -18.72 -12.83 9.45
CA PRO A 87 -18.65 -11.43 9.89
C PRO A 87 -18.75 -11.24 11.42
N THR A 88 -19.13 -12.29 12.15
CA THR A 88 -19.23 -12.25 13.62
C THR A 88 -17.88 -12.39 14.29
N HIS A 89 -16.95 -13.14 13.67
CA HIS A 89 -15.60 -13.30 14.18
C HIS A 89 -14.69 -12.21 13.61
N LYS A 90 -14.23 -11.31 14.49
CA LYS A 90 -13.47 -10.11 14.11
C LYS A 90 -12.09 -10.15 14.72
N TYR A 91 -11.11 -9.77 13.92
CA TYR A 91 -9.72 -9.65 14.30
C TYR A 91 -9.35 -8.17 14.42
N PRO A 92 -8.72 -7.72 15.51
CA PRO A 92 -8.26 -6.35 15.62
C PRO A 92 -7.16 -6.07 14.59
N PHE A 93 -7.02 -4.82 14.16
CA PHE A 93 -5.78 -4.38 13.50
C PHE A 93 -4.61 -4.50 14.47
N GLY A 94 -3.42 -4.82 13.95
CA GLY A 94 -2.21 -4.85 14.76
C GLY A 94 -1.86 -3.46 15.28
N GLU A 95 -1.26 -3.41 16.46
CA GLU A 95 -0.62 -2.19 16.97
C GLU A 95 0.57 -1.84 16.07
N GLU A 96 0.81 -0.54 15.90
CA GLU A 96 2.00 -0.07 15.18
C GLU A 96 3.23 -0.53 15.95
N LEU A 97 3.93 -1.55 15.44
CA LEU A 97 5.22 -1.96 15.99
C LEU A 97 6.13 -0.74 15.92
N ASP A 98 6.69 -0.33 17.07
CA ASP A 98 7.70 0.72 17.20
C ASP A 98 8.87 0.43 16.25
N THR A 99 8.74 0.87 14.99
CA THR A 99 9.88 1.00 14.11
C THR A 99 10.74 2.11 14.69
N PRO A 100 12.07 1.93 14.84
CA PRO A 100 12.92 3.03 15.24
C PRO A 100 12.64 4.19 14.29
N SER A 101 12.16 5.27 14.89
CA SER A 101 11.76 6.51 14.26
C SER A 101 12.90 7.00 13.36
N ILE A 102 12.90 6.56 12.11
CA ILE A 102 13.07 7.55 11.06
C ILE A 102 11.79 8.34 11.21
N ALA A 103 11.91 9.56 11.71
CA ALA A 103 10.86 10.55 11.69
C ALA A 103 10.49 10.83 10.22
N GLU A 104 9.89 9.84 9.55
CA GLU A 104 8.92 10.08 8.52
C GLU A 104 7.82 10.81 9.28
N LYS A 105 7.94 12.14 9.30
CA LYS A 105 6.84 13.04 9.53
C LYS A 105 5.66 12.35 8.86
N MET A 106 4.74 11.85 9.67
CA MET A 106 3.36 11.71 9.26
C MET A 106 3.07 13.07 8.65
N TYR A 107 3.11 13.15 7.32
CA TYR A 107 2.67 14.34 6.64
C TYR A 107 1.21 14.35 7.02
N SER A 108 0.87 15.13 8.05
CA SER A 108 -0.43 15.77 8.13
C SER A 108 -0.68 16.19 6.70
N ASN A 109 -1.73 15.63 6.08
CA ASN A 109 -2.10 16.02 4.74
C ASN A 109 -2.42 17.51 4.86
N THR A 110 -1.40 18.35 4.68
CA THR A 110 -1.54 19.77 4.42
C THR A 110 -2.36 19.74 3.14
N CYS A 111 -3.65 20.08 3.24
CA CYS A 111 -4.54 20.14 2.11
C CYS A 111 -4.03 21.28 1.21
N GLN A 112 -2.95 21.04 0.49
CA GLN A 112 -2.21 21.96 -0.34
C GLN A 112 -1.84 21.20 -1.60
N LEU A 113 -2.01 21.84 -2.75
CA LEU A 113 -1.64 21.26 -4.03
C LEU A 113 -0.12 21.04 -4.10
N ARG A 114 0.29 19.86 -4.57
CA ARG A 114 1.69 19.53 -4.83
C ARG A 114 2.22 20.22 -6.07
N GLU A 115 3.54 20.20 -6.24
CA GLU A 115 4.18 20.64 -7.47
C GLU A 115 3.69 19.76 -8.65
N GLY A 116 3.12 20.40 -9.68
CA GLY A 116 2.46 19.72 -10.80
C GLY A 116 0.94 19.49 -10.65
N GLU A 117 0.37 19.67 -9.46
CA GLU A 117 -1.08 19.63 -9.28
C GLU A 117 -1.72 20.98 -9.68
N GLY A 118 -2.86 20.91 -10.35
CA GLY A 118 -3.57 22.10 -10.85
C GLY A 118 -2.79 22.86 -11.92
N GLU A 119 -1.95 22.22 -12.74
CA GLU A 119 -1.24 22.89 -13.86
C GLU A 119 -2.16 23.63 -14.83
N SER A 120 -3.42 23.21 -14.95
CA SER A 120 -4.44 23.92 -15.72
C SER A 120 -5.01 25.17 -15.02
N LEU A 121 -4.64 25.41 -13.76
CA LEU A 121 -5.09 26.54 -12.96
C LEU A 121 -4.10 27.70 -13.04
N THR A 122 -4.62 28.91 -13.11
CA THR A 122 -3.81 30.11 -12.95
C THR A 122 -3.28 30.23 -11.52
N LEU A 123 -2.22 31.02 -11.32
CA LEU A 123 -1.62 31.25 -10.00
C LEU A 123 -2.67 31.72 -8.97
N PHE A 124 -3.57 32.62 -9.36
CA PHE A 124 -4.68 33.10 -8.54
C PHE A 124 -5.68 32.00 -8.17
N GLN A 125 -5.99 31.09 -9.09
CA GLN A 125 -6.88 29.96 -8.83
C GLN A 125 -6.23 28.94 -7.88
N LYS A 126 -4.91 28.72 -8.01
CA LYS A 126 -4.16 27.87 -7.07
C LYS A 126 -4.15 28.45 -5.66
N GLU A 127 -3.90 29.74 -5.51
CA GLU A 127 -3.93 30.43 -4.21
C GLU A 127 -5.32 30.34 -3.57
N LYS A 128 -6.39 30.63 -4.33
CA LYS A 128 -7.77 30.53 -3.84
C LYS A 128 -8.15 29.10 -3.43
N LEU A 129 -7.70 28.10 -4.19
CA LEU A 129 -7.96 26.70 -3.90
C LEU A 129 -7.20 26.23 -2.66
N ASN A 130 -5.93 26.61 -2.49
CA ASN A 130 -5.17 26.31 -1.28
C ASN A 130 -5.81 26.96 -0.04
N LEU A 131 -6.26 28.22 -0.12
CA LEU A 131 -7.01 28.87 0.97
C LEU A 131 -8.30 28.13 1.34
N LEU A 132 -9.03 27.63 0.33
CA LEU A 132 -10.23 26.84 0.56
C LEU A 132 -9.89 25.51 1.24
N LEU A 133 -8.84 24.83 0.77
CA LEU A 133 -8.41 23.56 1.32
C LEU A 133 -7.92 23.67 2.77
N GLU A 134 -7.27 24.77 3.13
CA GLU A 134 -6.90 25.09 4.52
C GLU A 134 -8.12 25.32 5.42
N SER A 135 -9.26 25.78 4.88
CA SER A 135 -10.49 25.97 5.67
C SER A 135 -11.19 24.68 6.09
N PHE A 136 -10.80 23.53 5.53
CA PHE A 136 -11.33 22.21 5.87
C PHE A 136 -10.45 21.42 6.86
N GLN A 137 -9.39 22.04 7.39
CA GLN A 137 -8.62 21.55 8.54
C GLN A 137 -9.19 22.08 9.86
#